data_AF-J7R2I8-F1
#
_entry.id   AF-J7R2I8-F1
#
_cell.length_a   1.000
_cell.length_b   1.000
_cell.length_c   1.000
_cell.angle_alpha   90.00
_cell.angle_beta   90.00
_cell.angle_gamma   90.00
#
_symmetry.space_group_name_H-M   'P 1'
#
loop_
_entity.id
_entity.type
_entity.pdbx_description
1 polymer ?
#
loop_
_entity_poly.entity_id
_entity_poly.type
_entity_poly.pdbx_seq_one_letter_code
_entity_poly.pdbx_strand_id
1 'polypeptide(L)'
;MRQYNFILDASAFDRGLGNVQRWCKTLGAKSQPDRSTKSKRNQRGKSKGEAAAVAMGKGRQEVQLNLYIPMYTLAELDYLKFKQKSFNARESLKFIDELVGGLGEGETTEQGLHVELEYEEVLDLIPWEEVNIHGIESLNKLPRRLKNLLKSCVYKYRLEGSHGLSWIFVVEDPQVKEYAIMCDIPCATVVQVDATLSQDLQDKSFQANERFNKILLKNAVQPVDTTEGGNVRSPSETVVKTRFDKTMYAARGSGKLWTP
;
A
#
# COMPACT_ATOMS: atom_id res chain seq x y z
N MET A 1 -16.72 0.46 -9.61
CA MET A 1 -15.26 0.22 -9.62
C MET A 1 -14.67 1.06 -8.50
N ARG A 2 -13.85 0.49 -7.61
CA ARG A 2 -13.16 1.31 -6.59
C ARG A 2 -11.79 1.69 -7.15
N GLN A 3 -11.48 2.97 -7.12
CA GLN A 3 -10.22 3.48 -7.65
C GLN A 3 -9.41 4.06 -6.50
N TYR A 4 -8.15 3.67 -6.41
CA TYR A 4 -7.20 4.19 -5.43
C TYR A 4 -6.10 4.92 -6.17
N ASN A 5 -5.84 6.17 -5.78
CA ASN A 5 -4.80 6.99 -6.37
C ASN A 5 -3.79 7.34 -5.28
N PHE A 6 -2.55 6.90 -5.45
CA PHE A 6 -1.49 7.08 -4.46
C PHE A 6 -0.31 7.83 -5.05
N ILE A 7 0.18 8.80 -4.29
CA ILE A 7 1.45 9.48 -4.56
C ILE A 7 2.49 8.84 -3.64
N LEU A 8 3.55 8.25 -4.19
CA LEU A 8 4.52 7.48 -3.41
C LEU A 8 5.78 8.31 -3.10
N ASP A 9 6.08 8.48 -1.81
CA ASP A 9 7.36 9.04 -1.33
C ASP A 9 8.49 7.98 -1.36
N ALA A 10 9.74 8.44 -1.36
CA ALA A 10 10.90 7.58 -1.23
C ALA A 10 10.90 6.74 0.05
N SER A 11 10.40 7.29 1.17
CA SER A 11 10.29 6.54 2.43
C SER A 11 9.32 5.35 2.33
N ALA A 12 8.26 5.47 1.52
CA ALA A 12 7.31 4.38 1.27
C ALA A 12 7.96 3.24 0.49
N PHE A 13 8.88 3.54 -0.42
CA PHE A 13 9.69 2.54 -1.12
C PHE A 13 10.76 1.94 -0.19
N ASP A 14 11.55 2.75 0.49
CA ASP A 14 12.67 2.25 1.30
C ASP A 14 12.20 1.36 2.48
N ARG A 15 11.07 1.70 3.12
CA ARG A 15 10.51 0.95 4.26
C ARG A 15 9.36 0.02 3.91
N GLY A 16 8.67 0.28 2.80
CA GLY A 16 7.41 -0.37 2.42
C GLY A 16 7.41 -1.11 1.09
N LEU A 17 8.56 -1.27 0.42
CA LEU A 17 8.66 -1.89 -0.91
C LEU A 17 7.87 -3.20 -1.04
N GLY A 18 7.97 -4.09 -0.06
CA GLY A 18 7.28 -5.39 -0.09
C GLY A 18 5.75 -5.28 -0.15
N ASN A 19 5.18 -4.23 0.45
CA ASN A 19 3.73 -3.98 0.38
C ASN A 19 3.38 -3.38 -0.99
N VAL A 20 4.14 -2.39 -1.45
CA VAL A 20 3.93 -1.77 -2.78
C VAL A 20 3.98 -2.83 -3.89
N GLN A 21 5.00 -3.70 -3.86
CA GLN A 21 5.11 -4.82 -4.81
C GLN A 21 3.90 -5.76 -4.74
N ARG A 22 3.37 -6.00 -3.54
CA ARG A 22 2.19 -6.85 -3.36
C ARG A 22 0.96 -6.22 -3.98
N TRP A 23 0.76 -4.92 -3.80
CA TRP A 23 -0.35 -4.18 -4.39
C TRP A 23 -0.34 -4.31 -5.91
N CYS A 24 0.82 -4.06 -6.53
CA CYS A 24 0.99 -4.18 -7.98
C CYS A 24 0.79 -5.63 -8.47
N LYS A 25 1.38 -6.62 -7.79
CA LYS A 25 1.24 -8.04 -8.18
C LYS A 25 -0.18 -8.58 -8.04
N THR A 26 -0.90 -8.17 -6.99
CA THR A 26 -2.26 -8.66 -6.72
C THR A 26 -3.25 -8.18 -7.79
N LEU A 27 -2.98 -7.02 -8.38
CA LEU A 27 -3.75 -6.46 -9.48
C LEU A 27 -3.26 -6.96 -10.85
N GLY A 28 -1.94 -7.06 -11.05
CA GLY A 28 -1.34 -7.57 -12.29
C GLY A 28 -1.49 -9.08 -12.53
N ALA A 29 -1.62 -9.91 -11.50
CA ALA A 29 -1.72 -11.36 -11.64
C ALA A 29 -3.11 -11.87 -12.10
N LYS A 30 -4.08 -10.98 -12.35
CA LYS A 30 -5.46 -11.37 -12.68
C LYS A 30 -5.67 -11.90 -14.11
N SER A 31 -4.62 -12.01 -14.94
CA SER A 31 -4.73 -12.46 -16.34
C SER A 31 -3.97 -13.76 -16.67
N GLN A 32 -3.91 -14.72 -15.76
CA GLN A 32 -3.79 -16.13 -16.20
C GLN A 32 -5.11 -16.86 -15.92
N PRO A 33 -5.90 -17.21 -16.96
CA PRO A 33 -6.93 -18.21 -16.78
C PRO A 33 -6.23 -19.52 -16.41
N ASP A 34 -6.66 -20.14 -15.30
CA ASP A 34 -6.21 -21.45 -14.81
C ASP A 34 -6.09 -22.45 -15.98
N ARG A 35 -4.88 -22.59 -16.54
CA ARG A 35 -4.50 -23.73 -17.37
C ARG A 35 -4.01 -24.85 -16.45
N SER A 36 -4.86 -25.31 -15.55
CA SER A 36 -4.60 -26.55 -14.80
C SER A 36 -5.87 -27.39 -14.61
N THR A 37 -6.67 -27.55 -15.66
CA THR A 37 -7.59 -28.70 -15.75
C THR A 37 -7.60 -29.26 -17.18
N LYS A 38 -6.68 -30.20 -17.44
CA LYS A 38 -6.67 -31.28 -18.45
C LYS A 38 -5.26 -31.88 -18.37
N SER A 39 -4.98 -33.16 -18.16
CA SER A 39 -5.71 -34.34 -18.56
C SER A 39 -5.19 -35.57 -17.80
N LYS A 40 -6.03 -36.19 -16.97
CA LYS A 40 -6.04 -37.65 -16.76
C LYS A 40 -7.51 -38.05 -16.61
N ARG A 41 -8.20 -38.20 -17.75
CA ARG A 41 -9.51 -38.85 -17.82
C ARG A 41 -9.34 -40.16 -18.55
N ASN A 42 -9.34 -41.25 -17.80
CA ASN A 42 -9.69 -42.57 -18.31
C ASN A 42 -11.07 -42.92 -17.73
N GLN A 43 -12.05 -42.97 -18.64
CA GLN A 43 -13.28 -43.75 -18.71
C GLN A 43 -14.26 -43.93 -17.52
N ARG A 44 -15.54 -43.76 -17.93
CA ARG A 44 -16.77 -44.52 -17.61
C ARG A 44 -17.48 -44.31 -16.26
N GLY A 45 -18.75 -43.88 -16.37
CA GLY A 45 -19.78 -44.13 -15.37
C GLY A 45 -20.86 -43.04 -15.29
N LYS A 46 -22.04 -43.30 -15.88
CA LYS A 46 -23.28 -42.52 -15.77
C LYS A 46 -23.77 -42.45 -14.31
N SER A 47 -24.32 -41.31 -13.86
CA SER A 47 -25.78 -41.08 -13.74
C SER A 47 -26.12 -39.95 -12.75
N LYS A 48 -26.98 -39.03 -13.21
CA LYS A 48 -28.06 -38.32 -12.49
C LYS A 48 -27.80 -37.75 -11.08
N GLY A 49 -27.86 -36.43 -10.98
CA GLY A 49 -27.93 -35.68 -9.72
C GLY A 49 -27.80 -34.19 -9.98
N GLU A 50 -28.76 -33.62 -10.71
CA GLU A 50 -28.84 -32.21 -11.07
C GLU A 50 -29.67 -31.49 -10.01
N ALA A 51 -29.03 -31.01 -8.94
CA ALA A 51 -29.53 -29.98 -8.03
C ALA A 51 -28.41 -29.54 -7.07
N ALA A 52 -28.31 -28.23 -6.86
CA ALA A 52 -27.44 -27.53 -5.90
C ALA A 52 -25.97 -27.29 -6.31
N ALA A 53 -25.78 -26.37 -7.25
CA ALA A 53 -24.57 -25.53 -7.30
C ALA A 53 -24.91 -24.09 -7.72
N VAL A 54 -25.93 -23.50 -7.12
CA VAL A 54 -26.10 -22.03 -7.09
C VAL A 54 -25.44 -21.54 -5.80
N ALA A 55 -24.11 -21.68 -5.73
CA ALA A 55 -23.31 -20.97 -4.74
C ALA A 55 -22.96 -19.61 -5.35
N MET A 56 -23.73 -18.60 -4.96
CA MET A 56 -23.50 -17.19 -5.27
C MET A 56 -22.01 -16.82 -5.16
N GLY A 57 -21.36 -16.65 -6.31
CA GLY A 57 -20.12 -15.90 -6.37
C GLY A 57 -20.44 -14.45 -6.01
N LYS A 58 -20.10 -14.01 -4.79
CA LYS A 58 -20.09 -12.60 -4.45
C LYS A 58 -19.27 -11.88 -5.52
N GLY A 59 -19.92 -10.98 -6.26
CA GLY A 59 -19.27 -10.17 -7.29
C GLY A 59 -18.04 -9.50 -6.69
N ARG A 60 -16.86 -9.88 -7.18
CA ARG A 60 -15.61 -9.22 -6.79
C ARG A 60 -15.68 -7.81 -7.35
N GLN A 61 -15.53 -6.82 -6.49
CA GLN A 61 -15.43 -5.44 -6.93
C GLN A 61 -14.13 -5.28 -7.72
N GLU A 62 -14.25 -4.73 -8.91
CA GLU A 62 -13.10 -4.36 -9.72
C GLU A 62 -12.43 -3.14 -9.08
N VAL A 63 -11.15 -3.31 -8.77
CA VAL A 63 -10.31 -2.33 -8.10
C VAL A 63 -9.26 -1.86 -9.08
N GLN A 64 -9.17 -0.54 -9.26
CA GLN A 64 -8.15 0.13 -10.05
C GLN A 64 -7.15 0.83 -9.11
N LEU A 65 -5.87 0.71 -9.40
CA LEU A 65 -4.78 1.32 -8.65
C LEU A 65 -3.98 2.23 -9.58
N ASN A 66 -3.92 3.50 -9.20
CA ASN A 66 -3.12 4.51 -9.87
C ASN A 66 -1.98 4.92 -8.94
N LEU A 67 -0.74 4.77 -9.40
CA LEU A 67 0.46 5.15 -8.67
C LEU A 67 1.11 6.32 -9.39
N TYR A 68 1.38 7.38 -8.65
CA TYR A 68 2.15 8.52 -9.12
C TYR A 68 3.48 8.57 -8.36
N ILE A 69 4.57 8.68 -9.11
CA ILE A 69 5.93 8.71 -8.56
C ILE A 69 6.55 10.06 -8.90
N PRO A 70 6.71 10.96 -7.91
CA PRO A 70 7.39 12.23 -8.08
C PRO A 70 8.87 12.05 -8.48
N MET A 71 9.42 13.01 -9.23
CA MET A 71 10.85 13.04 -9.56
C MET A 71 11.72 13.15 -8.31
N TYR A 72 11.21 13.83 -7.28
CA TYR A 72 11.84 13.87 -5.96
C TYR A 72 12.08 12.45 -5.41
N THR A 73 11.09 11.55 -5.55
CA THR A 73 11.16 10.18 -5.04
C THR A 73 12.28 9.41 -5.71
N LEU A 74 12.42 9.52 -7.03
CA LEU A 74 13.51 8.88 -7.79
C LEU A 74 14.88 9.42 -7.35
N ALA A 75 15.01 10.74 -7.26
CA ALA A 75 16.26 11.38 -6.84
C ALA A 75 16.66 11.01 -5.41
N GLU A 76 15.70 10.88 -4.50
CA GLU A 76 15.96 10.48 -3.11
C GLU A 76 16.33 8.99 -3.01
N LEU A 77 15.68 8.11 -3.78
CA LEU A 77 16.07 6.71 -3.86
C LEU A 77 17.49 6.53 -4.42
N ASP A 78 17.88 7.28 -5.45
CA ASP A 78 19.25 7.26 -5.94
C ASP A 78 20.24 7.76 -4.88
N TYR A 79 19.90 8.84 -4.17
CA TYR A 79 20.72 9.32 -3.07
C TYR A 79 20.89 8.27 -1.96
N LEU A 80 19.81 7.57 -1.56
CA LEU A 80 19.87 6.49 -0.58
C LEU A 80 20.70 5.29 -1.07
N LYS A 81 20.60 4.95 -2.35
CA LYS A 81 21.41 3.91 -3.00
C LYS A 81 22.90 4.25 -3.01
N PHE A 82 23.27 5.48 -3.36
CA PHE A 82 24.68 5.87 -3.47
C PHE A 82 25.32 6.24 -2.13
N LYS A 83 24.63 7.03 -1.30
CA LYS A 83 25.21 7.56 -0.05
C LYS A 83 25.04 6.61 1.13
N GLN A 84 23.86 5.99 1.27
CA GLN A 84 23.57 5.10 2.39
C GLN A 84 23.75 3.62 2.04
N LYS A 85 23.99 3.30 0.76
CA LYS A 85 24.08 1.92 0.25
C LYS A 85 22.84 1.10 0.62
N SER A 86 21.67 1.75 0.67
CA SER A 86 20.41 1.06 1.00
C SER A 86 20.12 0.02 -0.08
N PHE A 87 20.01 -1.23 0.36
CA PHE A 87 19.59 -2.34 -0.50
C PHE A 87 18.16 -2.12 -0.99
N ASN A 88 17.28 -1.66 -0.11
CA ASN A 88 15.87 -1.42 -0.44
C ASN A 88 15.72 -0.30 -1.47
N ALA A 89 16.53 0.76 -1.41
CA ALA A 89 16.51 1.81 -2.42
C ALA A 89 16.94 1.28 -3.80
N ARG A 90 17.96 0.41 -3.85
CA ARG A 90 18.40 -0.23 -5.11
C ARG A 90 17.33 -1.15 -5.69
N GLU A 91 16.69 -1.96 -4.86
CA GLU A 91 15.61 -2.85 -5.30
C GLU A 91 14.35 -2.05 -5.68
N SER A 92 14.07 -0.94 -5.01
CA SER A 92 12.95 -0.06 -5.36
C SER A 92 13.13 0.57 -6.73
N LEU A 93 14.33 1.07 -7.05
CA LEU A 93 14.61 1.62 -8.37
C LEU A 93 14.46 0.56 -9.47
N LYS A 94 15.04 -0.63 -9.29
CA LYS A 94 14.84 -1.74 -10.24
C LYS A 94 13.37 -2.09 -10.41
N PHE A 95 12.62 -2.12 -9.30
CA PHE A 95 11.19 -2.41 -9.34
C PHE A 95 10.44 -1.33 -10.13
N ILE A 96 10.75 -0.05 -9.94
CA ILE A 96 10.15 1.04 -10.71
C ILE A 96 10.52 0.91 -12.20
N ASP A 97 11.78 0.62 -12.52
CA ASP A 97 12.25 0.40 -13.89
C ASP A 97 11.52 -0.78 -14.55
N GLU A 98 11.29 -1.88 -13.83
CA GLU A 98 10.53 -3.04 -14.31
C GLU A 98 9.04 -2.71 -14.49
N LEU A 99 8.49 -1.94 -13.56
CA LEU A 99 7.09 -1.52 -13.56
C LEU A 99 6.80 -0.60 -14.75
N VAL A 100 7.69 0.36 -15.02
CA VAL A 100 7.57 1.31 -16.13
C VAL A 100 8.04 0.68 -17.46
N GLY A 101 9.06 -0.18 -17.44
CA GLY A 101 9.53 -0.87 -18.63
C GLY A 101 8.57 -1.96 -19.12
N GLY A 102 7.78 -2.56 -18.22
CA GLY A 102 6.75 -3.54 -18.54
C GLY A 102 5.38 -2.95 -18.89
N LEU A 103 5.13 -1.70 -18.49
CA LEU A 103 3.91 -0.93 -18.75
C LEU A 103 4.33 0.26 -19.63
N GLY A 104 4.20 0.18 -20.95
CA GLY A 104 4.53 1.31 -21.83
C GLY A 104 3.93 2.63 -21.29
N GLU A 105 4.72 3.70 -21.27
CA GLU A 105 4.34 4.98 -20.64
C GLU A 105 2.92 5.40 -21.05
N GLY A 106 2.00 5.48 -20.08
CA GLY A 106 0.63 5.93 -20.29
C GLY A 106 -0.39 4.87 -20.75
N GLU A 107 -0.01 3.59 -20.90
CA GLU A 107 -0.98 2.54 -21.20
C GLU A 107 -1.57 1.95 -19.91
N THR A 108 -2.89 2.10 -19.76
CA THR A 108 -3.65 1.35 -18.75
C THR A 108 -3.58 -0.12 -19.15
N THR A 109 -2.89 -0.95 -18.39
CA THR A 109 -3.02 -2.40 -18.60
C THR A 109 -4.49 -2.76 -18.40
N GLU A 110 -5.01 -3.73 -19.16
CA GLU A 110 -6.33 -4.35 -18.94
C GLU A 110 -6.53 -4.91 -17.51
N GLN A 111 -5.51 -4.77 -16.65
CA GLN A 111 -5.36 -5.29 -15.29
C GLN A 111 -5.63 -4.25 -14.20
N GLY A 112 -6.00 -3.01 -14.56
CA GLY A 112 -6.40 -1.98 -13.60
C GLY A 112 -5.25 -1.40 -12.75
N LEU A 113 -4.00 -1.50 -13.24
CA LEU A 113 -2.84 -0.83 -12.65
C LEU A 113 -2.35 0.26 -13.62
N HIS A 114 -2.33 1.50 -13.16
CA HIS A 114 -1.78 2.64 -13.87
C HIS A 114 -0.61 3.22 -13.07
N VAL A 115 0.52 3.44 -13.72
CA VAL A 115 1.70 4.02 -13.09
C VAL A 115 2.16 5.20 -13.92
N GLU A 116 2.34 6.33 -13.25
CA GLU A 116 2.71 7.59 -13.87
C GLU A 116 3.95 8.14 -13.18
N LEU A 117 4.99 8.43 -13.97
CA LEU A 117 6.17 9.16 -13.51
C LEU A 117 5.94 10.65 -13.73
N GLU A 118 6.33 11.46 -12.75
CA GLU A 118 6.34 12.91 -12.90
C GLU A 118 7.40 13.38 -13.90
N TYR A 119 7.09 14.44 -14.65
CA TYR A 119 8.05 15.15 -15.48
C TYR A 119 8.47 16.46 -14.80
N GLU A 120 9.73 16.89 -15.02
CA GLU A 120 10.29 18.09 -14.37
C GLU A 120 9.50 19.37 -14.70
N GLU A 121 8.93 19.46 -15.91
CA GLU A 121 8.15 20.61 -16.38
C GLU A 121 6.91 20.90 -15.52
N VAL A 122 6.34 19.87 -14.89
CA VAL A 122 5.17 19.99 -14.01
C VAL A 122 5.46 20.87 -12.80
N LEU A 123 6.69 20.84 -12.29
CA LEU A 123 7.11 21.58 -11.09
C LEU A 123 7.18 23.09 -11.32
N ASP A 124 7.43 23.50 -12.56
CA ASP A 124 7.56 24.90 -12.94
C ASP A 124 6.21 25.58 -13.14
N LEU A 125 5.16 24.80 -13.42
CA LEU A 125 3.79 25.30 -13.55
C LEU A 125 3.18 25.78 -12.23
N ILE A 126 3.73 25.33 -11.10
CA ILE A 126 3.08 25.49 -9.79
C ILE A 126 3.84 26.53 -8.97
N PRO A 127 3.26 27.72 -8.74
CA PRO A 127 3.83 28.70 -7.85
C PRO A 127 3.82 28.16 -6.40
N TRP A 128 4.82 28.56 -5.61
CA TRP A 128 4.94 28.07 -4.23
C TRP A 128 3.80 28.56 -3.34
N GLU A 129 3.22 29.69 -3.70
CA GLU A 129 2.08 30.33 -3.07
C GLU A 129 0.83 29.42 -3.09
N GLU A 130 0.66 28.59 -4.12
CA GLU A 130 -0.44 27.61 -4.19
C GLU A 130 -0.23 26.41 -3.28
N VAL A 131 1.02 26.12 -2.90
CA VAL A 131 1.36 25.05 -1.97
C VAL A 131 1.23 25.52 -0.53
N ASN A 132 1.73 26.72 -0.24
CA ASN A 132 1.71 27.33 1.08
C ASN A 132 0.52 28.29 1.25
N ILE A 133 -0.71 27.76 1.14
CA ILE A 133 -1.96 28.54 1.26
C ILE A 133 -2.03 29.29 2.59
N HIS A 134 -1.53 28.69 3.67
CA HIS A 134 -1.56 29.24 5.02
C HIS A 134 -0.43 30.26 5.29
N GLY A 135 0.46 30.50 4.32
CA GLY A 135 1.56 31.46 4.47
C GLY A 135 2.54 31.11 5.60
N ILE A 136 2.71 29.82 5.92
CA ILE A 136 3.53 29.36 7.04
C ILE A 136 5.01 29.62 6.74
N GLU A 137 5.66 30.45 7.56
CA GLU A 137 7.07 30.82 7.38
C GLU A 137 8.04 29.62 7.50
N SER A 138 7.71 28.64 8.33
CA SER A 138 8.49 27.42 8.50
C SER A 138 8.63 26.63 7.20
N LEU A 139 7.58 26.62 6.36
CA LEU A 139 7.61 25.96 5.06
C LEU A 139 8.53 26.69 4.07
N ASN A 140 8.70 28.01 4.22
CA ASN A 140 9.58 28.80 3.36
C ASN A 140 11.07 28.50 3.61
N LYS A 141 11.42 28.01 4.81
CA LYS A 141 12.79 27.61 5.16
C LYS A 141 13.18 26.21 4.66
N LEU A 142 12.25 25.47 4.06
CA LEU A 142 12.51 24.11 3.60
C LEU A 142 13.52 24.06 2.44
N PRO A 143 14.34 23.00 2.38
CA PRO A 143 15.19 22.72 1.22
C PRO A 143 14.38 22.67 -0.08
N ARG A 144 14.97 23.15 -1.19
CA ARG A 144 14.33 23.15 -2.52
C ARG A 144 13.78 21.78 -2.92
N ARG A 145 14.50 20.70 -2.59
CA ARG A 145 14.08 19.32 -2.89
C ARG A 145 12.73 18.97 -2.24
N LEU A 146 12.56 19.28 -0.95
CA LEU A 146 11.30 19.03 -0.23
C LEU A 146 10.18 19.94 -0.72
N LYS A 147 10.49 21.20 -1.10
CA LYS A 147 9.51 22.07 -1.74
C LYS A 147 8.99 21.49 -3.04
N ASN A 148 9.86 20.90 -3.86
CA ASN A 148 9.45 20.24 -5.10
C ASN A 148 8.52 19.05 -4.82
N LEU A 149 8.81 18.21 -3.82
CA LEU A 149 7.90 17.13 -3.43
C LEU A 149 6.50 17.64 -3.08
N LEU A 150 6.42 18.70 -2.26
CA LEU A 150 5.14 19.27 -1.85
C LEU A 150 4.40 19.88 -3.04
N LYS A 151 5.12 20.51 -3.98
CA LYS A 151 4.55 20.97 -5.26
C LYS A 151 3.96 19.81 -6.06
N SER A 152 4.68 18.69 -6.23
CA SER A 152 4.19 17.49 -6.91
C SER A 152 2.92 16.93 -6.26
N CYS A 153 2.89 16.92 -4.93
CA CYS A 153 1.73 16.42 -4.19
C CYS A 153 0.51 17.34 -4.37
N VAL A 154 0.71 18.65 -4.28
CA VAL A 154 -0.35 19.64 -4.50
C VAL A 154 -0.83 19.64 -5.95
N TYR A 155 0.07 19.45 -6.92
CA TYR A 155 -0.27 19.29 -8.33
C TYR A 155 -1.34 18.22 -8.54
N LYS A 156 -1.00 16.98 -8.16
CA LYS A 156 -1.87 15.83 -8.38
C LYS A 156 -3.13 15.91 -7.55
N TYR A 157 -3.02 16.39 -6.31
CA TYR A 157 -4.16 16.48 -5.43
C TYR A 157 -5.16 17.58 -5.84
N ARG A 158 -4.70 18.79 -6.17
CA ARG A 158 -5.57 19.95 -6.39
C ARG A 158 -5.82 20.26 -7.87
N LEU A 159 -4.80 20.21 -8.70
CA LEU A 159 -4.91 20.65 -10.09
C LEU A 159 -5.48 19.53 -10.97
N GLU A 160 -4.99 18.30 -10.78
CA GLU A 160 -5.46 17.13 -11.54
C GLU A 160 -6.62 16.38 -10.86
N GLY A 161 -6.83 16.61 -9.56
CA GLY A 161 -7.97 16.10 -8.79
C GLY A 161 -9.34 16.60 -9.25
N SER A 162 -9.37 17.58 -10.16
CA SER A 162 -10.58 18.16 -10.78
C SER A 162 -11.50 17.13 -11.47
N HIS A 163 -11.01 15.91 -11.74
CA HIS A 163 -11.77 14.81 -12.33
C HIS A 163 -12.46 13.87 -11.32
N GLY A 164 -12.53 14.24 -10.03
CA GLY A 164 -13.18 13.42 -9.00
C GLY A 164 -12.30 12.29 -8.45
N LEU A 165 -10.99 12.36 -8.69
CA LEU A 165 -9.99 11.41 -8.19
C LEU A 165 -9.38 11.93 -6.90
N SER A 166 -9.62 11.22 -5.79
CA SER A 166 -8.97 11.52 -4.51
C SER A 166 -7.58 10.89 -4.50
N TRP A 167 -6.54 11.72 -4.56
CA TRP A 167 -5.15 11.31 -4.39
C TRP A 167 -4.76 11.32 -2.91
N ILE A 168 -4.08 10.26 -2.47
CA ILE A 168 -3.55 10.13 -1.11
C ILE A 168 -2.04 10.01 -1.19
N PHE A 169 -1.34 10.87 -0.44
CA PHE A 169 0.10 10.85 -0.33
C PHE A 169 0.57 9.76 0.66
N VAL A 170 1.38 8.83 0.20
CA VAL A 170 1.87 7.70 1.00
C VAL A 170 3.28 8.00 1.48
N VAL A 171 3.42 8.14 2.79
CA VAL A 171 4.66 8.61 3.44
C VAL A 171 4.90 7.88 4.77
N GLU A 172 6.14 7.49 5.01
CA GLU A 172 6.60 6.84 6.24
C GLU A 172 7.54 7.72 7.08
N ASP A 173 8.05 8.82 6.52
CA ASP A 173 8.82 9.82 7.26
C ASP A 173 7.89 10.78 8.05
N PRO A 174 7.98 10.83 9.39
CA PRO A 174 7.19 11.74 10.21
C PRO A 174 7.36 13.22 9.84
N GLN A 175 8.56 13.66 9.48
CA GLN A 175 8.81 15.08 9.18
C GLN A 175 8.10 15.50 7.89
N VAL A 176 8.23 14.69 6.84
CA VAL A 176 7.56 14.93 5.56
C VAL A 176 6.04 14.86 5.72
N LYS A 177 5.55 13.96 6.59
CA LYS A 177 4.14 13.86 6.94
C LYS A 177 3.62 15.13 7.61
N GLU A 178 4.35 15.70 8.56
CA GLU A 178 3.97 16.96 9.20
C GLU A 178 3.86 18.10 8.19
N TYR A 179 4.83 18.22 7.27
CA TYR A 179 4.76 19.24 6.21
C TYR A 179 3.58 19.02 5.26
N ALA A 180 3.28 17.78 4.90
CA ALA A 180 2.12 17.46 4.07
C ALA A 180 0.80 17.87 4.76
N ILE A 181 0.68 17.63 6.07
CA ILE A 181 -0.49 18.05 6.87
C ILE A 181 -0.60 19.58 6.89
N MET A 182 0.52 20.30 7.06
CA MET A 182 0.53 21.77 7.03
C MET A 182 0.09 22.35 5.68
N CYS A 183 0.24 21.59 4.59
CA CYS A 183 -0.18 21.96 3.25
C CYS A 183 -1.59 21.46 2.87
N ASP A 184 -2.36 20.91 3.82
CA ASP A 184 -3.67 20.25 3.60
C ASP A 184 -3.62 19.13 2.55
N ILE A 185 -2.55 18.33 2.54
CA ILE A 185 -2.39 17.18 1.65
C ILE A 185 -2.82 15.92 2.40
N PRO A 186 -3.80 15.15 1.90
CA PRO A 186 -4.20 13.89 2.52
C PRO A 186 -3.04 12.91 2.51
N CYS A 187 -2.63 12.43 3.70
CA CYS A 187 -1.51 11.50 3.83
C CYS A 187 -1.90 10.22 4.56
N ALA A 188 -1.26 9.11 4.19
CA ALA A 188 -1.42 7.81 4.83
C ALA A 188 -0.08 7.06 4.89
N THR A 189 0.02 6.12 5.82
CA THR A 189 1.15 5.17 5.89
C THR A 189 0.91 4.00 4.93
N VAL A 190 1.97 3.33 4.50
CA VAL A 190 1.92 2.11 3.69
C VAL A 190 1.05 1.06 4.38
N VAL A 191 1.15 0.92 5.70
CA VAL A 191 0.36 -0.05 6.46
C VAL A 191 -1.14 0.26 6.43
N GLN A 192 -1.52 1.54 6.55
CA GLN A 192 -2.93 1.96 6.46
C GLN A 192 -3.50 1.73 5.06
N VAL A 193 -2.71 2.03 4.03
CA VAL A 193 -3.08 1.78 2.64
C VAL A 193 -3.25 0.27 2.39
N ASP A 194 -2.29 -0.54 2.85
CA ASP A 194 -2.35 -2.00 2.71
C ASP A 194 -3.59 -2.60 3.36
N ALA A 195 -3.95 -2.15 4.57
CA ALA A 195 -5.16 -2.60 5.25
C ALA A 195 -6.42 -2.25 4.44
N THR A 196 -6.48 -1.04 3.88
CA THR A 196 -7.62 -0.55 3.09
C THR A 196 -7.75 -1.34 1.77
N LEU A 197 -6.65 -1.50 1.03
CA LEU A 197 -6.62 -2.29 -0.20
C LEU A 197 -6.96 -3.76 0.07
N SER A 198 -6.42 -4.33 1.14
CA SER A 198 -6.63 -5.74 1.50
C SER A 198 -8.07 -6.05 1.89
N GLN A 199 -8.73 -5.12 2.60
CA GLN A 199 -10.16 -5.23 2.92
C GLN A 199 -11.01 -5.31 1.65
N ASP A 200 -10.69 -4.47 0.67
CA ASP A 200 -11.50 -4.32 -0.54
C ASP A 200 -11.18 -5.36 -1.62
N LEU A 201 -9.93 -5.84 -1.65
CA LEU A 201 -9.51 -6.97 -2.49
C LEU A 201 -9.93 -8.33 -1.91
N GLN A 202 -10.48 -8.37 -0.69
CA GLN A 202 -10.84 -9.60 0.06
C GLN A 202 -9.73 -10.65 0.06
N ASP A 203 -8.47 -10.20 0.19
CA ASP A 203 -7.34 -11.10 0.09
C ASP A 203 -7.41 -12.18 1.20
N LYS A 204 -7.03 -13.42 0.87
CA LYS A 204 -7.06 -14.55 1.81
C LYS A 204 -6.19 -14.26 3.04
N SER A 205 -5.14 -13.46 2.86
CA SER A 205 -4.25 -12.94 3.91
C SER A 205 -4.98 -12.02 4.90
N PHE A 206 -5.84 -11.12 4.41
CA PHE A 206 -6.68 -10.25 5.25
C PHE A 206 -7.70 -11.04 6.05
N GLN A 207 -8.36 -12.03 5.42
CA GLN A 207 -9.30 -12.90 6.12
C GLN A 207 -8.60 -13.74 7.20
N ALA A 208 -7.36 -14.18 6.95
CA ALA A 208 -6.56 -14.89 7.94
C ALA A 208 -6.16 -13.98 9.11
N ASN A 209 -5.75 -12.74 8.84
CA ASN A 209 -5.43 -11.74 9.87
C ASN A 209 -6.66 -11.32 10.68
N GLU A 210 -7.81 -11.08 10.04
CA GLU A 210 -9.05 -10.81 10.77
C GLU A 210 -9.47 -11.98 11.65
N ARG A 211 -9.36 -13.22 11.14
CA ARG A 211 -9.66 -14.43 11.92
C ARG A 211 -8.69 -14.53 13.10
N PHE A 212 -7.40 -14.28 12.89
CA PHE A 212 -6.41 -14.27 13.95
C PHE A 212 -6.71 -13.22 15.02
N ASN A 213 -6.99 -11.97 14.61
CA ASN A 213 -7.36 -10.88 15.53
C ASN A 213 -8.65 -11.18 16.30
N LYS A 214 -9.67 -11.74 15.63
CA LYS A 214 -10.92 -12.17 16.29
C LYS A 214 -10.67 -13.29 17.30
N ILE A 215 -9.78 -14.24 17.01
CA ILE A 215 -9.44 -15.33 17.95
C ILE A 215 -8.60 -14.78 19.11
N LEU A 216 -7.66 -13.87 18.86
CA LEU A 216 -6.90 -13.20 19.92
C LEU A 216 -7.80 -12.43 20.88
N LEU A 217 -8.74 -11.63 20.36
CA LEU A 217 -9.71 -10.90 21.17
C LEU A 217 -10.63 -11.85 21.95
N LYS A 218 -11.01 -13.00 21.37
CA LYS A 218 -11.82 -14.02 22.06
C LYS A 218 -11.07 -14.75 23.16
N ASN A 219 -9.75 -14.90 23.03
CA ASN A 219 -8.89 -15.59 24.00
C ASN A 219 -8.21 -14.64 25.01
N ALA A 220 -8.41 -13.33 24.86
CA ALA A 220 -7.96 -12.30 25.78
C ALA A 220 -8.60 -12.47 27.16
N VAL A 221 -7.79 -12.38 28.21
CA VAL A 221 -8.29 -12.32 29.59
C VAL A 221 -8.30 -10.84 30.00
N GLN A 222 -9.43 -10.20 29.73
CA GLN A 222 -9.76 -8.79 29.94
C GLN A 222 -8.80 -7.77 29.25
N PRO A 223 -9.35 -6.72 28.61
CA PRO A 223 -8.53 -5.54 28.32
C PRO A 223 -8.14 -4.92 29.66
N VAL A 224 -6.84 -4.81 29.92
CA VAL A 224 -6.38 -3.92 30.99
C VAL A 224 -6.50 -2.53 30.41
N ASP A 225 -7.51 -1.78 30.83
CA ASP A 225 -7.49 -0.32 30.69
C ASP A 225 -6.26 0.16 31.47
N THR A 226 -5.25 0.64 30.76
CA THR A 226 -4.09 1.27 31.39
C THR A 226 -4.52 2.65 31.91
N THR A 227 -5.25 2.69 33.02
CA THR A 227 -5.48 3.91 33.81
C THR A 227 -4.56 3.91 35.03
N GLU A 228 -3.25 3.87 34.80
CA GLU A 228 -2.28 4.37 35.78
C GLU A 228 -1.22 5.20 35.04
N GLY A 229 -1.39 6.52 35.10
CA GLY A 229 -0.46 7.51 34.55
C GLY A 229 -0.92 8.08 33.20
N GLY A 230 -1.60 9.22 33.25
CA GLY A 230 -2.20 9.89 32.10
C GLY A 230 -1.26 10.10 30.92
N ASN A 231 -1.47 9.33 29.86
CA ASN A 231 -1.35 9.81 28.48
C ASN A 231 -2.14 8.86 27.59
N VAL A 232 -3.23 9.39 27.01
CA VAL A 232 -4.08 8.68 26.07
C VAL A 232 -3.27 8.43 24.80
N ARG A 233 -2.71 7.23 24.66
CA ARG A 233 -2.12 6.78 23.41
C ARG A 233 -3.21 6.26 22.49
N SER A 234 -3.05 6.57 21.21
CA SER A 234 -3.92 6.25 20.08
C SER A 234 -4.46 4.81 20.10
N PRO A 235 -5.63 4.53 19.47
CA PRO A 235 -6.31 3.23 19.49
C PRO A 235 -5.52 2.04 18.91
N SER A 236 -4.32 2.28 18.39
CA SER A 236 -3.40 1.29 17.84
C SER A 236 -2.56 0.52 18.87
N GLU A 237 -2.63 0.87 20.17
CA GLU A 237 -1.74 0.31 21.19
C GLU A 237 -2.50 -0.39 22.33
N THR A 238 -3.53 -1.19 22.00
CA THR A 238 -4.21 -2.03 23.00
C THR A 238 -3.37 -3.27 23.32
N VAL A 239 -2.75 -3.29 24.50
CA VAL A 239 -1.96 -4.43 24.98
C VAL A 239 -2.92 -5.51 25.53
N VAL A 240 -3.07 -6.60 24.77
CA VAL A 240 -3.95 -7.71 25.15
C VAL A 240 -3.17 -8.76 25.93
N LYS A 241 -3.55 -9.03 27.19
CA LYS A 241 -2.98 -10.14 27.97
C LYS A 241 -3.72 -11.44 27.65
N THR A 242 -2.98 -12.47 27.22
CA THR A 242 -3.50 -13.84 27.04
C THR A 242 -2.88 -14.77 28.09
N ARG A 243 -3.65 -15.76 28.58
CA ARG A 243 -3.08 -16.86 29.38
C ARG A 243 -2.22 -17.73 28.48
N PHE A 244 -1.04 -18.13 28.98
CA PHE A 244 -0.05 -18.93 28.26
C PHE A 244 -0.67 -20.18 27.58
N ASP A 245 -1.58 -20.87 28.27
CA ASP A 245 -2.25 -22.08 27.75
C ASP A 245 -3.17 -21.82 26.53
N LYS A 246 -3.53 -20.55 26.28
CA LYS A 246 -4.40 -20.12 25.18
C LYS A 246 -3.68 -19.24 24.16
N THR A 247 -2.38 -19.01 24.33
CA THR A 247 -1.59 -18.20 23.42
C THR A 247 -1.41 -18.97 22.11
N MET A 248 -2.03 -18.50 21.03
CA MET A 248 -1.75 -19.03 19.69
C MET A 248 -0.41 -18.48 19.22
N TYR A 249 0.56 -19.38 19.05
CA TYR A 249 1.81 -19.08 18.38
C TYR A 249 1.58 -18.99 16.86
N ALA A 250 2.35 -18.13 16.20
CA ALA A 250 2.39 -18.11 14.74
C ALA A 250 2.75 -19.52 14.23
N ALA A 251 2.09 -19.96 13.15
CA ALA A 251 2.38 -21.25 12.54
C ALA A 251 3.87 -21.32 12.20
N ARG A 252 4.60 -22.21 12.88
CA ARG A 252 6.01 -22.45 12.57
C ARG A 252 6.05 -23.09 11.18
N GLY A 253 6.82 -22.49 10.27
CA GLY A 253 7.13 -23.13 8.99
C GLY A 253 7.77 -24.50 9.22
N SER A 254 7.70 -25.38 8.23
CA SER A 254 8.28 -26.74 8.27
C SER A 254 9.82 -26.71 8.17
N GLY A 255 10.46 -25.92 9.02
CA GLY A 255 11.90 -25.87 9.17
C GLY A 255 12.34 -26.84 10.27
N LYS A 256 13.43 -27.58 10.02
CA LYS A 256 14.10 -28.37 11.06
C LYS A 256 14.57 -27.40 12.15
N LEU A 257 14.15 -27.64 13.40
CA LEU A 257 14.69 -26.91 14.55
C LEU A 257 16.21 -27.07 14.54
N TRP A 258 16.91 -25.97 14.79
CA TRP A 258 18.34 -26.03 15.06
C TRP A 258 18.56 -26.89 16.30
N THR A 259 19.28 -27.99 16.11
CA THR A 259 19.79 -28.85 17.19
C THR A 259 21.26 -28.49 17.42
N PRO A 260 21.66 -28.17 18.66
CA PRO A 260 23.06 -27.93 19.01
C PRO A 260 23.95 -29.15 18.77
#